data_AF-A0A836TR87-F1
#
_entry.id   AF-A0A836TR87-F1
#
_cell.length_a   1.000
_cell.length_b   1.000
_cell.length_c   1.000
_cell.angle_alpha   90.00
_cell.angle_beta   90.00
_cell.angle_gamma   90.00
#
_symmetry.space_group_name_H-M   'P 1'
#
loop_
_entity.id
_entity.type
_entity.pdbx_description
1 polymer ?
#
loop_
_entity_poly.entity_id
_entity_poly.type
_entity_poly.pdbx_seq_one_letter_code
_entity_poly.pdbx_strand_id
1 'polypeptide(L)' 'MAKRVDEHVGERIRHLRTTLGLTQEQLSSALGISYQQIQKYETGANRVSAGRLYEIAMELDVEPS' A
#
# COMPACT_ATOMS: atom_id res chain seq x y z
N MET A 1 13.70 -18.34 -5.22
CA MET A 1 13.58 -17.01 -5.85
C MET A 1 12.81 -16.13 -4.86
N ALA A 2 13.53 -15.38 -4.03
CA ALA A 2 12.89 -14.52 -3.03
C ALA A 2 12.14 -13.41 -3.77
N LYS A 3 10.81 -13.51 -3.84
CA LYS A 3 9.93 -12.39 -4.17
C LYS A 3 10.39 -11.20 -3.34
N ARG A 4 10.77 -10.08 -3.96
CA ARG A 4 11.38 -8.96 -3.22
C ARG A 4 10.36 -8.52 -2.17
N VAL A 5 10.78 -8.28 -0.93
CA VAL A 5 9.88 -7.95 0.20
C VAL A 5 8.90 -6.83 -0.20
N ASP A 6 9.36 -5.88 -1.01
CA ASP A 6 8.55 -4.78 -1.56
C ASP A 6 7.39 -5.25 -2.46
N GLU A 7 7.59 -6.27 -3.29
CA GLU A 7 6.53 -6.87 -4.12
C GLU A 7 5.48 -7.56 -3.25
N HIS A 8 5.91 -8.28 -2.21
CA HIS A 8 4.99 -8.93 -1.29
C HIS A 8 4.16 -7.92 -0.49
N VAL A 9 4.79 -6.84 -0.01
CA VAL A 9 4.10 -5.75 0.68
C VAL A 9 3.13 -5.04 -0.28
N GLY A 10 3.57 -4.74 -1.51
CA GLY A 10 2.73 -4.10 -2.53
C GLY A 10 1.48 -4.90 -2.88
N GLU A 11 1.63 -6.22 -3.04
CA GLU A 11 0.50 -7.12 -3.28
C GLU A 11 -0.50 -7.13 -2.12
N ARG A 12 -0.03 -7.15 -0.86
CA ARG A 12 -0.90 -7.09 0.31
C ARG A 12 -1.68 -5.77 0.38
N ILE A 13 -1.01 -4.64 0.14
CA ILE A 13 -1.63 -3.32 0.09
C ILE A 13 -2.74 -3.30 -0.98
N ARG A 14 -2.41 -3.73 -2.20
CA ARG A 14 -3.37 -3.79 -3.31
C ARG A 14 -4.57 -4.66 -2.96
N HIS A 15 -4.31 -5.86 -2.43
CA HIS A 15 -5.36 -6.81 -2.09
C HIS A 15 -6.35 -6.22 -1.08
N LEU A 16 -5.84 -5.70 0.04
CA LEU A 16 -6.66 -5.08 1.08
C LEU A 16 -7.46 -3.88 0.54
N ARG A 17 -6.79 -2.98 -0.19
CA ARG A 17 -7.45 -1.83 -0.82
C ARG A 17 -8.62 -2.28 -1.71
N THR A 18 -8.41 -3.28 -2.56
CA THR A 18 -9.47 -3.78 -3.45
C THR A 18 -10.60 -4.49 -2.71
N THR A 19 -10.31 -5.21 -1.62
CA THR A 19 -11.32 -5.87 -0.78
C THR A 19 -12.22 -4.85 -0.09
N LEU A 20 -11.68 -3.67 0.26
CA LEU A 20 -12.43 -2.54 0.79
C LEU A 20 -13.15 -1.71 -0.29
N GLY A 21 -13.03 -2.07 -1.58
CA GLY A 21 -13.64 -1.32 -2.69
C GLY A 21 -13.01 0.04 -2.96
N LEU A 22 -11.81 0.32 -2.42
CA LEU A 22 -11.12 1.59 -2.58
C LEU A 22 -10.35 1.66 -3.89
N THR A 23 -10.34 2.82 -4.55
CA THR A 23 -9.45 3.12 -5.67
C THR A 23 -8.08 3.57 -5.18
N GLN A 24 -7.07 3.55 -6.06
CA GLN A 24 -5.74 4.07 -5.74
C GLN A 24 -5.78 5.56 -5.40
N GLU A 25 -6.66 6.34 -6.05
CA GLU A 25 -6.86 7.76 -5.76
C GLU A 25 -7.48 8.00 -4.38
N GLN A 26 -8.43 7.17 -3.97
CA GLN A 26 -9.02 7.26 -2.64
C GLN A 26 -7.98 7.00 -1.55
N LEU A 27 -7.20 5.93 -1.68
CA LEU A 27 -6.12 5.62 -0.73
C LEU A 27 -5.02 6.69 -0.75
N SER A 28 -4.65 7.20 -1.93
CA SER A 28 -3.63 8.25 -2.03
C SER A 28 -4.10 9.56 -1.40
N SER A 29 -5.38 9.91 -1.58
CA SER A 29 -6.01 11.08 -0.98
C SER A 29 -5.99 11.00 0.55
N ALA A 30 -6.36 9.85 1.11
CA ALA A 30 -6.35 9.63 2.56
C ALA A 30 -4.93 9.76 3.16
N LEU A 31 -3.92 9.27 2.43
CA LEU A 31 -2.51 9.34 2.85
C LEU A 31 -1.80 10.65 2.47
N GLY A 32 -2.47 11.58 1.79
CA GLY A 32 -1.87 12.84 1.34
C GLY A 32 -0.70 12.67 0.36
N ILE A 33 -0.70 11.60 -0.45
CA ILE A 33 0.33 11.31 -1.46
C ILE A 33 -0.28 11.20 -2.85
N SER A 34 0.55 11.14 -3.90
CA SER A 34 0.05 11.02 -5.27
C SER A 34 -0.43 9.60 -5.59
N TYR A 35 -1.39 9.47 -6.51
CA TYR A 35 -1.86 8.18 -6.98
C TYR A 35 -0.71 7.34 -7.58
N GLN A 36 0.25 7.97 -8.27
CA GLN A 36 1.40 7.26 -8.82
C GLN A 36 2.27 6.65 -7.72
N GLN A 37 2.33 7.29 -6.53
CA GLN A 37 3.09 6.75 -5.41
C GLN A 37 2.43 5.49 -4.86
N ILE A 38 1.09 5.47 -4.73
CA ILE A 38 0.34 4.25 -4.40
C ILE A 38 0.56 3.16 -5.44
N GLN A 39 0.49 3.50 -6.74
CA GLN A 39 0.76 2.54 -7.80
C GLN A 39 2.18 1.94 -7.70
N LYS A 40 3.19 2.75 -7.38
CA LYS A 40 4.57 2.27 -7.19
C LYS A 40 4.73 1.39 -5.95
N TYR A 41 3.99 1.67 -4.88
CA TYR A 41 3.94 0.78 -3.72
C TYR A 41 3.29 -0.56 -4.08
N GLU A 42 2.13 -0.53 -4.75
CA GLU A 42 1.39 -1.75 -5.12
C GLU A 42 2.10 -2.64 -6.13
N THR A 43 2.98 -2.06 -6.95
CA THR A 43 3.81 -2.81 -7.91
C THR A 43 5.16 -3.21 -7.35
N GLY A 44 5.51 -2.80 -6.13
CA GLY A 44 6.83 -3.02 -5.54
C GLY A 44 7.96 -2.21 -6.19
N ALA A 45 7.64 -1.28 -7.11
CA ALA A 45 8.61 -0.40 -7.76
C ALA A 45 9.27 0.56 -6.75
N ASN A 46 8.53 0.96 -5.71
CA ASN A 46 9.05 1.72 -4.59
C ASN A 46 8.93 0.92 -3.28
N ARG A 47 10.01 0.90 -2.50
CA ARG A 47 9.97 0.40 -1.12
C ARG A 47 9.06 1.27 -0.26
N VAL A 48 8.24 0.61 0.55
CA VAL A 48 7.42 1.25 1.59
C VAL A 48 8.27 1.34 2.87
N SER A 49 8.42 2.53 3.44
CA SER A 49 9.08 2.66 4.75
C SER A 49 8.16 2.13 5.86
N ALA A 50 8.72 1.73 7.00
CA ALA A 50 7.93 1.22 8.12
C ALA A 50 6.84 2.21 8.58
N GLY A 51 7.17 3.51 8.64
CA GLY A 51 6.20 4.56 9.00
C GLY A 51 5.07 4.71 7.98
N ARG A 52 5.36 4.57 6.67
CA ARG A 52 4.30 4.57 5.65
C ARG A 52 3.47 3.30 5.67
N LEU A 53 4.09 2.15 5.94
CA LEU A 53 3.36 0.90 6.09
C LEU A 53 2.37 0.98 7.26
N TYR A 54 2.77 1.60 8.37
CA TYR A 54 1.91 1.85 9.52
C TYR A 54 0.70 2.72 9.16
N GLU A 55 0.90 3.84 8.48
CA GLU A 55 -0.21 4.70 8.03
C GLU A 55 -1.12 4.00 7.02
N ILE A 56 -0.56 3.27 6.07
CA ILE A 56 -1.33 2.47 5.11
C ILE A 56 -2.17 1.41 5.85
N ALA A 57 -1.62 0.77 6.88
CA ALA A 57 -2.34 -0.21 7.68
C ALA A 57 -3.52 0.43 8.42
N MET A 58 -3.32 1.62 9.00
CA MET A 58 -4.39 2.40 9.64
C MET A 58 -5.50 2.78 8.65
N GLU A 59 -5.16 3.29 7.46
CA GLU A 59 -6.16 3.67 6.44
C GLU A 59 -6.92 2.46 5.86
N LEU A 60 -6.30 1.28 5.91
CA LEU A 60 -6.91 0.03 5.47
C LEU A 60 -7.61 -0.73 6.61
N ASP A 61 -7.75 -0.12 7.79
CA ASP A 61 -8.37 -0.70 8.99
C ASP A 61 -7.80 -2.10 9.35
N VAL A 62 -6.47 -2.24 9.25
CA VAL A 62 -5.75 -3.47 9.61
C VAL A 62 -4.63 -3.19 10.60
N GLU A 63 -4.40 -4.13 11.52
CA GLU A 63 -3.30 -4.03 12.47
C GLU A 63 -1.95 -4.37 11.79
N PRO A 64 -0.91 -3.52 11.92
CA PRO A 64 0.40 -3.79 11.33
C PRO A 64 1.11 -4.93 12.10
N SER A 65 1.14 -6.12 11.51
CA SER A 65 1.78 -7.35 12.02
C SER A 65 3.20 -7.56 11.50
#